data_AF-A0A077DD68-F1
#
_entry.id   AF-A0A077DD68-F1
#
_cell.length_a   1.000
_cell.length_b   1.000
_cell.length_c   1.000
_cell.angle_alpha   90.00
_cell.angle_beta   90.00
_cell.angle_gamma   90.00
#
_symmetry.space_group_name_H-M   'P 1'
#
loop_
_entity.id
_entity.type
_entity.pdbx_description
1 polymer ?
#
loop_
_entity_poly.entity_id
_entity_poly.type
_entity_poly.pdbx_seq_one_letter_code
_entity_poly.pdbx_strand_id
1 'polypeptide(L)'
;MIEQTWGYEHPEVKGPKALLFFTWDLSRTIDNAFRNTTPDQLDDSLKTAQAGIDELLKKYVEIQADPDTFEGQSIRLQMSETEDTHEPVIALQTSPELEQKIIELKHYASQGHA
;
A
#
# COMPACT_ATOMS: atom_id res chain seq x y z
N MET A 1 14.42 -9.23 -16.62
CA MET A 1 13.06 -9.76 -16.43
C MET A 1 12.84 -9.73 -14.94
N ILE A 2 12.10 -8.75 -14.42
CA ILE A 2 11.82 -8.66 -12.99
C ILE A 2 10.62 -9.58 -12.76
N GLU A 3 10.84 -10.64 -11.99
CA GLU A 3 9.88 -11.72 -11.77
C GLU A 3 8.56 -11.18 -11.18
N GLN A 4 7.46 -11.81 -11.57
CA GLN A 4 6.09 -11.37 -11.29
C GLN A 4 5.65 -11.57 -9.82
N THR A 5 6.60 -11.84 -8.93
CA THR A 5 6.40 -12.23 -7.53
C THR A 5 6.01 -11.03 -6.68
N TRP A 6 5.19 -11.27 -5.65
CA TRP A 6 4.81 -10.22 -4.71
C TRP A 6 6.02 -9.83 -3.84
N GLY A 7 6.03 -8.59 -3.37
CA GLY A 7 7.08 -8.07 -2.50
C GLY A 7 7.29 -8.90 -1.24
N TYR A 8 6.21 -9.41 -0.62
CA TYR A 8 6.28 -10.33 0.53
C TYR A 8 6.93 -11.69 0.22
N GLU A 9 7.09 -12.05 -1.05
CA GLU A 9 7.78 -13.28 -1.47
C GLU A 9 9.28 -13.03 -1.69
N HIS A 10 9.73 -11.78 -1.66
CA HIS A 10 11.12 -11.45 -1.90
C HIS A 10 11.99 -11.83 -0.68
N PRO A 11 13.15 -12.49 -0.86
CA PRO A 11 14.02 -12.87 0.26
C PRO A 11 14.58 -11.66 1.04
N GLU A 12 14.56 -10.48 0.41
CA GLU A 12 15.02 -9.21 0.98
C GLU A 12 13.88 -8.33 1.52
N VAL A 13 12.67 -8.87 1.68
CA VAL A 13 11.51 -8.09 2.15
C VAL A 13 11.64 -7.62 3.60
N LYS A 14 12.68 -8.01 4.34
CA LYS A 14 12.83 -7.67 5.76
C LYS A 14 13.59 -6.35 5.97
N GLY A 15 13.19 -5.61 7.01
CA GLY A 15 13.84 -4.37 7.45
C GLY A 15 13.50 -3.18 6.54
N PRO A 16 14.46 -2.29 6.20
CA PRO A 16 14.18 -1.02 5.53
C PRO A 16 13.62 -1.18 4.11
N LYS A 17 13.82 -2.35 3.48
CA LYS A 17 13.24 -2.66 2.16
C LYS A 17 11.78 -3.12 2.23
N ALA A 18 11.29 -3.53 3.41
CA ALA A 18 9.93 -4.02 3.60
C ALA A 18 8.90 -3.00 3.14
N LEU A 19 9.10 -1.74 3.52
CA LEU A 19 8.20 -0.64 3.15
C LEU A 19 8.20 -0.37 1.65
N LEU A 20 9.34 -0.55 0.98
CA LEU A 20 9.46 -0.37 -0.47
C LEU A 20 8.65 -1.44 -1.21
N PHE A 21 8.82 -2.71 -0.83
CA PHE A 21 8.06 -3.83 -1.37
C PHE A 21 6.56 -3.68 -1.05
N PHE A 22 6.24 -3.29 0.17
CA PHE A 22 4.87 -3.05 0.61
C PHE A 22 4.18 -1.99 -0.25
N THR A 23 4.85 -0.86 -0.49
CA THR A 23 4.31 0.22 -1.33
C THR A 23 4.03 -0.27 -2.76
N TRP A 24 4.90 -1.11 -3.31
CA TRP A 24 4.73 -1.69 -4.64
C TRP A 24 3.55 -2.68 -4.70
N ASP A 25 3.45 -3.58 -3.72
CA ASP A 25 2.34 -4.53 -3.59
C ASP A 25 1.01 -3.81 -3.33
N LEU A 26 1.02 -2.71 -2.58
CA LEU A 26 -0.13 -1.87 -2.29
C LEU A 26 -0.69 -1.27 -3.58
N SER A 27 0.16 -0.62 -4.39
CA SER A 27 -0.24 -0.09 -5.70
C SER A 27 -0.77 -1.19 -6.62
N ARG A 28 -0.14 -2.37 -6.63
CA ARG A 28 -0.57 -3.51 -7.43
C ARG A 28 -1.92 -4.08 -6.98
N THR A 29 -2.18 -4.11 -5.66
CA THR A 29 -3.44 -4.61 -5.08
C THR A 29 -4.59 -3.69 -5.45
N ILE A 30 -4.39 -2.37 -5.33
CA ILE A 30 -5.35 -1.36 -5.75
C ILE A 30 -5.58 -1.47 -7.25
N ASP A 31 -4.52 -1.44 -8.06
CA ASP A 31 -4.63 -1.55 -9.51
C ASP A 31 -5.43 -2.79 -9.90
N ASN A 32 -5.11 -3.96 -9.34
CA ASN A 32 -5.80 -5.21 -9.64
C ASN A 32 -7.29 -5.19 -9.28
N ALA A 33 -7.65 -4.57 -8.14
CA ALA A 33 -9.05 -4.41 -7.75
C ALA A 33 -9.80 -3.46 -8.71
N PHE A 34 -9.15 -2.36 -9.14
CA PHE A 34 -9.77 -1.36 -10.00
C PHE A 34 -9.67 -1.66 -11.51
N ARG A 35 -8.80 -2.58 -11.94
CA ARG A 35 -8.45 -2.84 -13.35
C ARG A 35 -9.63 -3.22 -14.24
N ASN A 36 -10.62 -3.93 -13.70
CA ASN A 36 -11.83 -4.33 -14.41
C ASN A 36 -13.09 -3.69 -13.78
N THR A 37 -12.91 -2.62 -13.02
CA THR A 37 -14.02 -1.99 -12.30
C THR A 37 -14.85 -1.13 -13.22
N THR A 38 -16.15 -1.34 -13.15
CA THR A 38 -17.14 -0.45 -13.76
C THR A 38 -17.65 0.55 -12.72
N PRO A 39 -18.18 1.72 -13.12
CA PRO A 39 -18.70 2.71 -12.18
C PRO A 39 -19.77 2.17 -11.23
N ASP A 40 -20.55 1.17 -11.66
CA ASP A 40 -21.56 0.49 -10.83
C ASP A 40 -20.93 -0.43 -9.76
N GLN A 41 -19.73 -0.94 -10.00
CA GLN A 41 -18.99 -1.84 -9.10
C GLN A 41 -17.93 -1.13 -8.27
N LEU A 42 -17.85 0.20 -8.36
CA LEU A 42 -16.81 0.99 -7.73
C LEU A 42 -16.76 0.80 -6.21
N ASP A 43 -17.92 0.72 -5.55
CA ASP A 43 -18.04 0.44 -4.11
C ASP A 43 -17.57 -0.98 -3.76
N ASP A 44 -17.91 -1.97 -4.59
CA ASP A 44 -17.51 -3.37 -4.39
C ASP A 44 -16.00 -3.56 -4.60
N SER A 45 -15.44 -2.90 -5.61
CA SER A 45 -14.01 -2.86 -5.87
C SER A 45 -13.25 -2.14 -4.78
N LEU A 46 -13.81 -1.08 -4.19
CA LEU A 46 -13.21 -0.40 -3.03
C LEU A 46 -13.17 -1.34 -1.82
N LYS A 47 -14.23 -2.09 -1.56
CA LYS A 47 -14.25 -3.13 -0.51
C LYS A 47 -13.26 -4.25 -0.79
N THR A 48 -13.15 -4.69 -2.05
CA THR A 48 -12.19 -5.71 -2.47
C THR A 48 -10.76 -5.23 -2.32
N ALA A 49 -10.46 -3.99 -2.72
CA ALA A 49 -9.17 -3.36 -2.53
C ALA A 49 -8.82 -3.24 -1.04
N GLN A 50 -9.77 -2.78 -0.23
CA GLN A 50 -9.62 -2.67 1.22
C GLN A 50 -9.29 -4.03 1.86
N ALA A 51 -10.03 -5.08 1.49
CA ALA A 51 -9.78 -6.43 1.99
C ALA A 51 -8.40 -6.94 1.55
N GLY A 52 -8.03 -6.75 0.27
CA GLY A 52 -6.72 -7.16 -0.24
C GLY A 52 -5.56 -6.46 0.46
N ILE A 53 -5.73 -5.19 0.85
CA ILE A 53 -4.70 -4.42 1.57
C ILE A 53 -4.62 -4.83 3.03
N ASP A 54 -5.76 -5.10 3.67
CA ASP A 54 -5.79 -5.66 5.03
C ASP A 54 -5.07 -7.01 5.07
N GLU A 55 -5.36 -7.88 4.11
CA GLU A 55 -4.65 -9.17 3.95
C GLU A 55 -3.16 -8.96 3.67
N LEU A 56 -2.79 -8.01 2.82
CA LEU A 56 -1.39 -7.68 2.52
C LEU A 56 -0.67 -7.22 3.79
N LEU A 57 -1.23 -6.26 4.52
CA LEU A 57 -0.66 -5.74 5.76
C LEU A 57 -0.49 -6.87 6.78
N LYS A 58 -1.52 -7.69 6.97
CA LYS A 58 -1.47 -8.86 7.83
C LYS A 58 -0.36 -9.82 7.41
N LYS A 59 -0.17 -10.06 6.11
CA LYS A 59 0.90 -10.92 5.59
C LYS A 59 2.28 -10.39 5.97
N TYR A 60 2.50 -9.08 5.82
CA TYR A 60 3.77 -8.42 6.19
C TYR A 60 4.05 -8.50 7.69
N VAL A 61 3.01 -8.39 8.53
CA VAL A 61 3.11 -8.64 9.98
C VAL A 61 3.44 -10.10 10.28
N GLU A 62 2.75 -11.05 9.64
CA GLU A 62 2.94 -12.49 9.84
C GLU A 62 4.36 -12.96 9.49
N ILE A 63 4.93 -12.47 8.38
CA ILE A 63 6.31 -12.80 7.98
C ILE A 63 7.37 -12.00 8.76
N GLN A 64 6.92 -11.13 9.67
CA GLN A 64 7.74 -10.21 10.44
C GLN A 64 8.69 -9.42 9.53
N ALA A 65 8.15 -8.86 8.45
CA ALA A 65 8.92 -8.10 7.47
C ALA A 65 9.58 -6.89 8.14
N ASP A 66 8.77 -6.10 8.85
CA ASP A 66 9.23 -5.02 9.71
C ASP A 66 8.18 -4.77 10.80
N PRO A 67 8.22 -5.53 11.92
CA PRO A 67 7.18 -5.45 12.95
C PRO A 67 7.09 -4.04 13.55
N ASP A 68 8.20 -3.30 13.66
CA ASP A 68 8.20 -1.91 14.13
C ASP A 68 7.38 -0.97 13.23
N THR A 69 7.24 -1.32 11.95
CA THR A 69 6.49 -0.52 10.98
C THR A 69 5.09 -1.04 10.71
N PHE A 70 4.84 -2.34 10.77
CA PHE A 70 3.53 -2.91 10.39
C PHE A 70 2.68 -3.37 11.59
N GLU A 71 3.28 -3.68 12.73
CA GLU A 71 2.56 -4.21 13.89
C GLU A 71 1.62 -3.13 14.47
N GLY A 72 0.35 -3.48 14.66
CA GLY A 72 -0.68 -2.55 15.16
C GLY A 72 -1.10 -1.45 14.18
N GLN A 73 -0.55 -1.43 12.96
CA GLN A 73 -0.92 -0.44 11.95
C GLN A 73 -2.19 -0.86 11.21
N SER A 74 -2.82 0.11 10.53
CA SER A 74 -4.01 -0.13 9.73
C SER A 74 -4.00 0.81 8.52
N ILE A 75 -4.59 0.34 7.43
CA ILE A 75 -4.70 1.11 6.18
C ILE A 75 -6.14 1.07 5.75
N ARG A 76 -6.68 2.24 5.43
CA ARG A 76 -8.03 2.39 4.94
C ARG A 76 -8.03 3.10 3.60
N LEU A 77 -8.59 2.47 2.58
CA LEU A 77 -8.99 3.14 1.37
C LEU A 77 -10.28 3.91 1.61
N GLN A 78 -10.28 5.15 1.17
CA GLN A 78 -11.48 5.94 1.06
C GLN A 78 -11.54 6.55 -0.33
N MET A 79 -12.75 6.58 -0.89
CA MET A 79 -12.98 7.40 -2.07
C MET A 79 -13.11 8.84 -1.62
N SER A 80 -12.38 9.72 -2.29
CA SER A 80 -12.47 11.16 -2.10
C SER A 80 -12.67 11.81 -3.45
N GLU A 81 -13.33 12.94 -3.47
CA GLU A 81 -13.50 13.74 -4.68
C GLU A 81 -12.45 14.85 -4.59
N THR A 82 -11.62 15.00 -5.62
CA THR A 82 -10.75 16.18 -5.69
C THR A 82 -11.63 17.40 -5.92
N GLU A 83 -11.43 18.45 -5.12
CA GLU A 83 -12.18 19.71 -5.27
C GLU A 83 -11.97 20.35 -6.66
N ASP A 84 -10.88 20.00 -7.35
CA ASP A 84 -10.49 20.59 -8.64
C ASP A 84 -11.17 19.92 -9.85
N THR A 85 -11.35 18.59 -9.83
CA THR A 85 -11.86 17.85 -11.00
C THR A 85 -13.16 17.07 -10.75
N HIS A 86 -13.64 16.98 -9.50
CA HIS A 86 -14.76 16.11 -9.10
C HIS A 86 -14.58 14.64 -9.56
N GLU A 87 -13.35 14.25 -9.87
CA GLU A 87 -13.06 12.88 -10.24
C GLU A 87 -12.92 12.05 -8.96
N PRO A 88 -13.50 10.85 -8.93
CA PRO A 88 -13.37 9.97 -7.78
C PRO A 88 -11.91 9.50 -7.71
N VAL A 89 -11.17 10.03 -6.74
CA VAL A 89 -9.81 9.63 -6.42
C VAL A 89 -9.78 8.69 -5.22
N ILE A 90 -8.76 7.85 -5.20
CA ILE A 90 -8.54 6.92 -4.09
C ILE A 90 -7.59 7.57 -3.10
N ALA A 91 -8.12 7.93 -1.94
CA ALA A 91 -7.35 8.37 -0.80
C ALA A 91 -6.94 7.17 0.04
N LEU A 92 -5.63 7.05 0.31
CA LEU A 92 -5.12 6.09 1.28
C LEU A 92 -4.97 6.80 2.62
N GLN A 93 -5.73 6.35 3.60
CA GLN A 93 -5.57 6.75 4.99
C GLN A 93 -4.82 5.65 5.74
N THR A 94 -3.55 5.89 5.98
CA THR A 94 -2.73 5.05 6.85
C THR A 94 -2.75 5.58 8.27
N SER A 95 -2.52 4.71 9.25
CA SER A 95 -2.22 5.14 10.61
C SER A 95 -1.07 6.17 10.63
N PRO A 96 -1.08 7.16 11.54
CA PRO A 96 -0.10 8.23 11.56
C PRO A 96 1.35 7.74 11.71
N GLU A 97 1.57 6.62 12.40
CA GLU A 97 2.91 6.02 12.52
C GLU A 97 3.40 5.42 11.19
N LEU A 98 2.54 4.68 10.49
CA LEU A 98 2.84 4.15 9.17
C LEU A 98 3.05 5.27 8.13
N GLU A 99 2.22 6.31 8.17
CA GLU A 99 2.35 7.47 7.29
C GLU A 99 3.71 8.15 7.47
N GLN A 100 4.10 8.41 8.72
CA GLN A 100 5.40 9.01 9.02
C GLN A 100 6.55 8.17 8.49
N LYS A 101 6.51 6.84 8.68
CA LYS A 101 7.54 5.93 8.15
C LYS A 101 7.59 5.91 6.62
N ILE A 102 6.45 6.02 5.93
CA ILE A 102 6.39 6.16 4.46
C ILE A 102 7.01 7.49 4.01
N ILE A 103 6.70 8.59 4.70
CA ILE A 103 7.27 9.90 4.41
C ILE A 103 8.79 9.90 4.67
N GLU A 104 9.23 9.33 5.79
CA GLU A 104 10.64 9.17 6.14
C GLU A 104 11.40 8.35 5.10
N LEU A 105 10.83 7.24 4.61
CA LEU A 105 11.43 6.47 3.52
C LEU A 105 11.57 7.31 2.23
N LYS A 106 10.54 8.08 1.86
CA LYS A 106 10.58 8.96 0.67
C LYS A 106 11.63 10.06 0.83
N HIS A 107 11.75 10.63 2.04
CA HIS A 107 12.80 11.59 2.37
C HIS A 107 14.19 10.96 2.33
N TYR A 108 14.35 9.73 2.83
CA TYR A 108 15.63 9.03 2.82
C TYR A 108 16.07 8.66 1.39
N ALA A 109 15.14 8.18 0.56
CA ALA A 109 15.39 7.86 -0.84
C ALA A 109 15.75 9.09 -1.69
N SER A 110 15.29 10.28 -1.32
CA SER A 110 15.65 11.55 -1.97
C SER A 110 16.94 12.18 -1.42
N GLN A 111 17.38 11.79 -0.22
CA GLN A 111 18.58 12.31 0.46
C GLN A 111 19.81 11.36 0.35
N GLY A 112 19.64 10.13 -0.14
CA GLY A 112 20.72 9.14 -0.32
C GLY A 112 21.61 9.32 -1.56
N HIS A 113 21.47 10.43 -2.29
CA HIS A 113 22.36 10.84 -3.37
C HIS A 113 23.06 12.16 -2.97
N ALA A 114 24.09 12.06 -2.12
CA ALA A 114 25.10 13.11 -1.93
C ALA A 114 26.42 12.47 -1.52
#